data_AF-A0AAP2DF76-F1
#
_entry.id   AF-A0AAP2DF76-F1
#
_cell.length_a   1.000
_cell.length_b   1.000
_cell.length_c   1.000
_cell.angle_alpha   90.00
_cell.angle_beta   90.00
_cell.angle_gamma   90.00
#
_symmetry.space_group_name_H-M   'P 1'
#
loop_
_entity.id
_entity.type
_entity.pdbx_description
1 polymer ?
#
loop_
_entity_poly.entity_id
_entity_poly.type
_entity_poly.pdbx_seq_one_letter_code
_entity_poly.pdbx_strand_id
1 'polypeptide(L)'
;MRNVILYTALFLLIAVTSWRCSDEQLVNGSSAPDHALDISSARHGSVSNLLVPAITMNAYIDFPIPAFVFSINGPSGAITVDWGDGTTDVWTLNNNIIVYHYYTAEGNYPVTVTGDLETVTAFQATSSSIAAMDQLDISALPALQYFELTVARGPAVVDLSHNTALNSITLRGSPQTTTLLLPPNHVINYVDISATTLSNNTSLPVATINALIDNIHTSVVNNPRSGEFKLADQSGTGWVGPPSPGAVTQLEDLGDNYSWTVLP
;
A
#
# COMPACT_ATOMS: atom_id res chain seq x y z
N MET A 1 -20.59 11.08 44.55
CA MET A 1 -21.37 10.60 43.39
C MET A 1 -20.44 9.76 42.54
N ARG A 2 -20.57 8.43 42.61
CA ARG A 2 -19.80 7.46 41.82
C ARG A 2 -20.79 6.79 40.88
N ASN A 3 -20.63 6.97 39.57
CA ASN A 3 -21.39 6.23 38.57
C ASN A 3 -20.54 5.04 38.11
N VAL A 4 -20.99 3.85 38.47
CA VAL A 4 -20.51 2.57 37.95
C VAL A 4 -21.51 2.15 36.89
N ILE A 5 -21.07 2.02 35.63
CA ILE A 5 -21.88 1.48 34.54
C ILE A 5 -21.40 0.03 34.34
N LEU A 6 -22.25 -0.94 34.71
CA LEU A 6 -22.09 -2.34 34.33
C LEU A 6 -22.68 -2.52 32.92
N TYR A 7 -21.88 -3.00 31.97
CA TYR A 7 -22.38 -3.57 30.73
C TYR A 7 -22.48 -5.09 30.88
N THR A 8 -23.69 -5.61 30.74
CA THR A 8 -24.01 -7.05 30.72
C THR A 8 -23.98 -7.50 29.25
N ALA A 9 -23.02 -8.34 28.88
CA ALA A 9 -22.95 -8.94 27.55
C ALA A 9 -23.76 -10.25 27.54
N LEU A 10 -24.78 -10.29 26.69
CA LEU A 10 -25.64 -11.45 26.43
C LEU A 10 -25.01 -12.27 25.29
N PHE A 11 -24.47 -13.45 25.59
CA PHE A 11 -23.98 -14.39 24.58
C PHE A 11 -25.16 -15.14 23.94
N LEU A 12 -25.31 -15.01 22.62
CA LEU A 12 -26.20 -15.86 21.82
C LEU A 12 -25.37 -16.97 21.17
N LEU A 13 -25.63 -18.21 21.60
CA LEU A 13 -25.02 -19.43 21.07
C LEU A 13 -25.82 -19.90 19.85
N ILE A 14 -25.22 -19.90 18.65
CA ILE A 14 -25.81 -20.52 17.45
C ILE A 14 -25.12 -21.87 17.23
N ALA A 15 -25.91 -22.95 17.32
CA ALA A 15 -25.48 -24.30 17.01
C ALA A 15 -25.54 -24.53 15.49
N VAL A 16 -24.43 -24.95 14.88
CA VAL A 16 -24.37 -25.40 13.49
C VAL A 16 -24.53 -26.91 13.47
N THR A 17 -25.60 -27.40 12.84
CA THR A 17 -25.85 -28.81 12.56
C THR A 17 -25.09 -29.23 11.30
N SER A 18 -24.26 -30.27 11.43
CA SER A 18 -23.50 -30.86 10.32
C SER A 18 -24.37 -31.81 9.49
N TRP A 19 -24.37 -31.62 8.17
CA TRP A 19 -24.89 -32.59 7.20
C TRP A 19 -23.82 -33.64 6.91
N ARG A 20 -24.16 -34.92 7.12
CA ARG A 20 -23.37 -36.07 6.66
C ARG A 20 -23.82 -36.44 5.25
N CYS A 21 -22.91 -36.39 4.28
CA CYS A 21 -23.10 -36.99 2.96
C CYS A 21 -22.81 -38.49 3.06
N SER A 22 -23.73 -39.31 2.57
CA SER A 22 -23.67 -40.78 2.56
C SER A 22 -22.80 -41.31 1.41
N ASP A 23 -21.90 -42.24 1.72
CA ASP A 23 -21.09 -43.02 0.78
C ASP A 23 -21.96 -43.92 -0.10
N GLU A 24 -21.76 -43.83 -1.41
CA GLU A 24 -22.38 -44.66 -2.44
C GLU A 24 -21.46 -45.85 -2.77
N GLN A 25 -22.01 -47.06 -2.70
CA GLN A 25 -21.30 -48.32 -2.93
C GLN A 25 -20.97 -48.54 -4.42
N LEU A 26 -19.72 -48.91 -4.69
CA LEU A 26 -19.24 -49.38 -5.99
C LEU A 26 -19.68 -50.84 -6.23
N VAL A 27 -20.41 -51.08 -7.32
CA VAL A 27 -20.66 -52.42 -7.87
C VAL A 27 -19.93 -52.54 -9.21
N ASN A 28 -19.06 -53.54 -9.31
CA ASN A 28 -18.35 -53.96 -10.52
C ASN A 28 -19.28 -54.72 -11.48
N GLY A 29 -19.17 -54.46 -12.79
CA GLY A 29 -19.86 -55.27 -13.82
C GLY A 29 -19.55 -54.91 -15.28
N SER A 30 -18.51 -55.58 -15.83
CA SER A 30 -18.34 -56.11 -17.21
C SER A 30 -18.68 -55.34 -18.51
N SER A 31 -17.69 -55.42 -19.42
CA SER A 31 -17.74 -55.61 -20.89
C SER A 31 -18.07 -54.44 -21.84
N ALA A 32 -17.12 -54.25 -22.78
CA ALA A 32 -16.94 -53.17 -23.77
C ALA A 32 -18.06 -53.01 -24.83
N PRO A 33 -18.05 -51.90 -25.58
CA PRO A 33 -17.32 -51.92 -26.86
C PRO A 33 -16.48 -50.66 -27.16
N ASP A 34 -15.50 -50.86 -28.05
CA ASP A 34 -14.65 -49.86 -28.69
C ASP A 34 -15.44 -48.65 -29.21
N HIS A 35 -15.25 -47.51 -28.57
CA HIS A 35 -15.45 -46.20 -29.18
C HIS A 35 -14.15 -45.42 -28.99
N ALA A 36 -13.37 -45.33 -30.07
CA ALA A 36 -12.25 -44.42 -30.14
C ALA A 36 -12.76 -42.99 -29.93
N LEU A 37 -12.61 -42.49 -28.70
CA LEU A 37 -12.74 -41.07 -28.39
C LEU A 37 -11.58 -40.37 -29.06
N ASP A 38 -11.90 -39.65 -30.14
CA ASP A 38 -11.03 -38.65 -30.74
C ASP A 38 -10.79 -37.55 -29.69
N ILE A 39 -9.64 -37.65 -29.00
CA ILE A 39 -9.20 -36.67 -27.99
C ILE A 39 -8.50 -35.46 -28.64
N SER A 40 -8.57 -35.29 -29.97
CA SER A 40 -7.87 -34.19 -30.66
C SER A 40 -8.55 -32.82 -30.57
N SER A 41 -9.63 -32.66 -29.78
CA SER A 41 -10.26 -31.34 -29.57
C SER A 41 -10.40 -30.89 -28.13
N ALA A 42 -9.56 -31.38 -27.22
CA ALA A 42 -9.24 -30.62 -26.02
C ALA A 42 -8.38 -29.41 -26.45
N ARG A 43 -9.02 -28.39 -27.02
CA ARG A 43 -8.47 -27.04 -27.01
C ARG A 43 -8.20 -26.74 -25.54
N HIS A 44 -6.93 -26.84 -25.15
CA HIS A 44 -6.39 -26.11 -24.01
C HIS A 44 -6.71 -24.64 -24.28
N GLY A 45 -7.91 -24.21 -23.87
CA GLY A 45 -8.17 -22.82 -23.61
C GLY A 45 -7.19 -22.47 -22.52
N SER A 46 -6.09 -21.81 -22.89
CA SER A 46 -5.28 -21.08 -21.95
C SER A 46 -6.25 -20.19 -21.20
N VAL A 47 -6.54 -20.55 -19.95
CA VAL A 47 -7.13 -19.62 -19.00
C VAL A 47 -6.02 -18.60 -18.80
N SER A 48 -6.03 -17.55 -19.62
CA SER A 48 -5.35 -16.32 -19.29
C SER A 48 -5.99 -15.87 -17.99
N ASN A 49 -5.38 -16.24 -16.86
CA ASN A 49 -5.67 -15.67 -15.56
C ASN A 49 -5.38 -14.19 -15.69
N LEU A 50 -6.38 -13.43 -16.15
CA LEU A 50 -6.33 -11.99 -16.19
C LEU A 50 -6.36 -11.57 -14.74
N LEU A 51 -5.18 -11.32 -14.18
CA LEU A 51 -5.06 -10.71 -12.86
C LEU A 51 -5.79 -9.37 -12.96
N VAL A 52 -6.86 -9.23 -12.19
CA VAL A 52 -7.57 -7.96 -12.08
C VAL A 52 -6.60 -6.99 -11.40
N PRO A 53 -6.30 -5.82 -12.00
CA PRO A 53 -5.47 -4.81 -11.36
C PRO A 53 -6.04 -4.48 -9.97
N ALA A 54 -5.17 -4.48 -8.97
CA ALA A 54 -5.56 -4.26 -7.59
C ALA A 54 -4.49 -3.47 -6.84
N ILE A 55 -4.94 -2.64 -5.89
CA ILE A 55 -4.10 -2.25 -4.76
C ILE A 55 -4.20 -3.39 -3.76
N THR A 56 -3.07 -3.86 -3.23
CA THR A 56 -3.08 -4.83 -2.13
C THR A 56 -2.34 -4.28 -0.93
N MET A 57 -2.91 -4.53 0.25
CA MET A 57 -2.34 -4.12 1.53
C MET A 57 -2.45 -5.28 2.50
N ASN A 58 -1.49 -5.40 3.41
CA ASN A 58 -1.62 -6.27 4.58
C ASN A 58 -1.82 -5.38 5.81
N ALA A 59 -3.08 -5.09 6.14
CA ALA A 59 -3.46 -4.23 7.25
C ALA A 59 -3.10 -4.90 8.57
N TYR A 60 -2.47 -4.15 9.48
CA TYR A 60 -2.11 -4.63 10.81
C TYR A 60 -3.05 -4.00 11.84
N ILE A 61 -3.82 -4.84 12.53
CA ILE A 61 -4.83 -4.42 13.50
C ILE A 61 -4.38 -4.82 14.89
N ASP A 62 -4.19 -3.81 15.75
CA ASP A 62 -3.94 -3.96 17.18
C ASP A 62 -4.97 -3.19 18.02
N PHE A 63 -5.19 -3.62 19.27
CA PHE A 63 -6.05 -2.89 20.21
C PHE A 63 -5.33 -1.69 20.83
N PRO A 64 -6.05 -0.61 21.19
CA PRO A 64 -7.49 -0.58 21.49
C PRO A 64 -8.41 -0.12 20.34
N ILE A 65 -7.88 0.28 19.19
CA ILE A 65 -8.69 0.78 18.07
C ILE A 65 -8.56 -0.21 16.91
N PRO A 66 -9.48 -1.19 16.77
CA PRO A 66 -9.37 -2.23 15.76
C PRO A 66 -9.84 -1.68 14.40
N ALA A 67 -9.20 -0.64 13.90
CA ALA A 67 -9.60 0.04 12.67
C ALA A 67 -8.43 0.16 11.69
N PHE A 68 -8.76 0.12 10.40
CA PHE A 68 -7.84 0.44 9.32
C PHE A 68 -8.40 1.59 8.49
N VAL A 69 -7.56 2.57 8.15
CA VAL A 69 -7.94 3.74 7.37
C VAL A 69 -6.88 4.10 6.33
N PHE A 70 -7.34 4.48 5.15
CA PHE A 70 -6.55 5.12 4.11
C PHE A 70 -7.45 6.05 3.29
N SER A 71 -6.85 6.96 2.54
CA SER A 71 -7.54 7.81 1.59
C SER A 71 -7.07 7.51 0.18
N ILE A 72 -8.00 7.59 -0.77
CA ILE A 72 -7.73 7.38 -2.19
C ILE A 72 -8.50 8.42 -2.98
N ASN A 73 -7.84 9.05 -3.95
CA ASN A 73 -8.44 10.16 -4.70
C ASN A 73 -8.42 9.86 -6.18
N GLY A 74 -9.53 10.16 -6.85
CA GLY A 74 -9.64 10.19 -8.30
C GLY A 74 -10.81 11.10 -8.70
N PRO A 75 -10.82 11.62 -9.93
CA PRO A 75 -11.82 12.58 -10.38
C PRO A 75 -13.22 11.94 -10.56
N SER A 76 -13.26 10.64 -10.82
CA SER A 76 -14.46 9.86 -11.07
C SER A 76 -14.14 8.37 -11.04
N GLY A 77 -15.15 7.54 -10.89
CA GLY A 77 -15.03 6.07 -10.95
C GLY A 77 -15.61 5.41 -9.71
N ALA A 78 -15.51 4.09 -9.65
CA ALA A 78 -15.88 3.30 -8.50
C ALA A 78 -14.77 2.33 -8.12
N ILE A 79 -14.60 2.14 -6.82
CA ILE A 79 -13.72 1.11 -6.27
C ILE A 79 -14.52 0.19 -5.36
N THR A 80 -14.08 -1.06 -5.28
CA THR A 80 -14.53 -2.04 -4.29
C THR A 80 -13.36 -2.37 -3.39
N VAL A 81 -13.59 -2.33 -2.08
CA VAL A 81 -12.61 -2.68 -1.05
C VAL A 81 -13.07 -3.99 -0.42
N ASP A 82 -12.27 -5.05 -0.57
CA ASP A 82 -12.38 -6.28 0.20
C ASP A 82 -11.46 -6.15 1.41
N TRP A 83 -12.04 -6.26 2.60
CA TRP A 83 -11.33 -6.06 3.87
C TRP A 83 -10.60 -7.31 4.36
N GLY A 84 -10.74 -8.45 3.67
CA GLY A 84 -10.06 -9.70 4.05
C GLY A 84 -10.65 -10.40 5.28
N ASP A 85 -11.73 -9.87 5.85
CA ASP A 85 -12.52 -10.48 6.93
C ASP A 85 -13.88 -11.02 6.45
N GLY A 86 -14.09 -11.04 5.13
CA GLY A 86 -15.34 -11.44 4.48
C GLY A 86 -16.34 -10.30 4.27
N THR A 87 -15.98 -9.07 4.65
CA THR A 87 -16.78 -7.88 4.36
C THR A 87 -16.19 -7.08 3.19
N THR A 88 -17.05 -6.34 2.49
CA THR A 88 -16.67 -5.52 1.34
C THR A 88 -17.43 -4.20 1.34
N ASP A 89 -16.78 -3.12 0.93
CA ASP A 89 -17.41 -1.83 0.68
C ASP A 89 -17.23 -1.38 -0.77
N VAL A 90 -18.18 -0.57 -1.25
CA VAL A 90 -18.10 0.06 -2.58
C VAL A 90 -18.11 1.57 -2.39
N TRP A 91 -17.16 2.24 -3.04
CA TRP A 91 -16.98 3.69 -2.95
C TRP A 91 -17.01 4.31 -4.35
N THR A 92 -17.65 5.47 -4.47
CA THR A 92 -17.55 6.31 -5.67
C THR A 92 -16.43 7.32 -5.48
N LEU A 93 -15.49 7.38 -6.42
CA LEU A 93 -14.42 8.37 -6.43
C LEU A 93 -15.00 9.75 -6.76
N ASN A 94 -14.76 10.73 -5.89
CA ASN A 94 -15.28 12.09 -6.02
C ASN A 94 -14.30 13.17 -5.50
N ASN A 95 -13.00 12.88 -5.58
CA ASN A 95 -11.90 13.64 -4.98
C ASN A 95 -12.01 13.72 -3.44
N ASN A 96 -11.14 12.99 -2.73
CA ASN A 96 -11.04 12.93 -1.26
C ASN A 96 -11.98 11.94 -0.57
N ILE A 97 -11.90 10.65 -0.93
CA ILE A 97 -12.56 9.59 -0.16
C ILE A 97 -11.62 9.07 0.94
N ILE A 98 -12.17 8.99 2.15
CA ILE A 98 -11.52 8.37 3.31
C ILE A 98 -12.22 7.04 3.53
N VAL A 99 -11.48 5.95 3.33
CA VAL A 99 -11.95 4.58 3.45
C VAL A 99 -11.55 4.09 4.83
N TYR A 100 -12.51 3.61 5.61
CA TYR A 100 -12.29 3.14 6.97
C TYR A 100 -13.05 1.84 7.23
N HIS A 101 -12.48 0.96 8.03
CA HIS A 101 -13.12 -0.28 8.46
C HIS A 101 -12.80 -0.62 9.90
N TYR A 102 -13.74 -1.29 10.58
CA TYR A 102 -13.57 -1.79 11.93
C TYR A 102 -13.57 -3.31 11.93
N TYR A 103 -12.49 -3.90 12.44
CA TYR A 103 -12.34 -5.34 12.59
C TYR A 103 -12.82 -5.80 13.96
N THR A 104 -13.26 -7.06 14.03
CA THR A 104 -13.73 -7.65 15.29
C THR A 104 -12.60 -8.27 16.13
N ALA A 105 -11.41 -8.46 15.55
CA ALA A 105 -10.26 -9.08 16.21
C ALA A 105 -8.94 -8.47 15.73
N GLU A 106 -7.91 -8.53 16.58
CA GLU A 106 -6.53 -8.22 16.18
C GLU A 106 -6.05 -9.21 15.13
N GLY A 107 -5.10 -8.77 14.31
CA GLY A 107 -4.47 -9.63 13.33
C GLY A 107 -4.02 -8.88 12.09
N ASN A 108 -3.60 -9.66 11.11
CA ASN A 108 -3.26 -9.18 9.79
C ASN A 108 -4.40 -9.52 8.83
N TYR A 109 -4.82 -8.55 8.03
CA TYR A 109 -5.91 -8.71 7.06
C TYR A 109 -5.44 -8.32 5.66
N PRO A 110 -5.60 -9.22 4.65
CA PRO A 110 -5.29 -8.90 3.27
C PRO A 110 -6.40 -8.01 2.70
N VAL A 111 -6.15 -6.71 2.63
CA VAL A 111 -7.08 -5.74 2.05
C VAL A 111 -6.78 -5.62 0.55
N THR A 112 -7.82 -5.74 -0.28
CA THR A 112 -7.71 -5.63 -1.74
C THR A 112 -8.66 -4.54 -2.25
N VAL A 113 -8.14 -3.61 -3.04
CA VAL A 113 -8.95 -2.59 -3.71
C VAL A 113 -8.93 -2.85 -5.21
N THR A 114 -10.10 -2.96 -5.83
CA THR A 114 -10.29 -3.13 -7.28
C THR A 114 -11.25 -2.07 -7.83
N GLY A 115 -11.34 -1.94 -9.15
CA GLY A 115 -12.23 -0.98 -9.82
C GLY A 115 -11.47 -0.06 -10.76
N ASP A 116 -11.90 1.20 -10.85
CA ASP A 116 -11.37 2.21 -11.79
C ASP A 116 -10.03 2.82 -11.30
N LEU A 117 -9.05 1.97 -10.99
CA LEU A 117 -7.77 2.33 -10.38
C LEU A 117 -6.88 3.20 -11.28
N GLU A 118 -7.06 3.14 -12.59
CA GLU A 118 -6.34 3.96 -13.56
C GLU A 118 -6.65 5.45 -13.44
N THR A 119 -7.72 5.82 -12.76
CA THR A 119 -8.12 7.21 -12.51
C THR A 119 -7.61 7.77 -11.19
N VAL A 120 -7.02 6.92 -10.34
CA VAL A 120 -6.56 7.29 -9.00
C VAL A 120 -5.31 8.14 -9.09
N THR A 121 -5.38 9.36 -8.54
CA THR A 121 -4.33 10.37 -8.56
C THR A 121 -3.66 10.57 -7.21
N ALA A 122 -4.25 10.10 -6.10
CA ALA A 122 -3.59 10.13 -4.80
C ALA A 122 -3.89 8.91 -3.95
N PHE A 123 -2.90 8.49 -3.16
CA PHE A 123 -3.02 7.49 -2.12
C PHE A 123 -2.38 8.03 -0.84
N GLN A 124 -3.10 7.96 0.27
CA GLN A 124 -2.64 8.49 1.56
C GLN A 124 -2.98 7.54 2.69
N ALA A 125 -2.04 7.33 3.61
CA ALA A 125 -2.28 6.63 4.87
C ALA A 125 -1.61 7.43 5.99
N THR A 126 -2.36 8.29 6.69
CA THR A 126 -1.80 9.35 7.54
C THR A 126 -2.11 9.21 9.03
N SER A 127 -2.87 8.19 9.40
CA SER A 127 -3.28 7.98 10.79
C SER A 127 -2.32 7.02 11.48
N SER A 128 -1.33 7.54 12.19
CA SER A 128 -0.17 6.79 12.72
C SER A 128 -0.50 5.45 13.40
N SER A 129 -1.64 5.32 14.09
CA SER A 129 -2.05 4.08 14.78
C SER A 129 -3.06 3.22 14.03
N ILE A 130 -3.88 3.78 13.15
CA ILE A 130 -4.98 3.05 12.47
C ILE A 130 -4.78 2.97 10.95
N ALA A 131 -3.62 3.36 10.44
CA ALA A 131 -3.18 3.14 9.07
C ALA A 131 -2.00 2.14 9.01
N ALA A 132 -1.83 1.34 10.07
CA ALA A 132 -0.73 0.41 10.20
C ALA A 132 -0.83 -0.72 9.17
N MET A 133 0.28 -1.00 8.47
CA MET A 133 0.34 -2.07 7.46
C MET A 133 1.76 -2.63 7.33
N ASP A 134 1.85 -3.90 6.91
CA ASP A 134 3.12 -4.60 6.69
C ASP A 134 3.50 -4.72 5.21
N GLN A 135 2.52 -4.64 4.31
CA GLN A 135 2.72 -4.71 2.86
C GLN A 135 1.81 -3.69 2.16
N LEU A 136 2.29 -3.18 1.04
CA LEU A 136 1.58 -2.26 0.15
C LEU A 136 2.06 -2.50 -1.29
N ASP A 137 1.13 -2.80 -2.18
CA ASP A 137 1.34 -2.80 -3.63
C ASP A 137 0.35 -1.82 -4.26
N ILE A 138 0.89 -0.78 -4.89
CA ILE A 138 0.15 0.27 -5.61
C ILE A 138 0.59 0.37 -7.07
N SER A 139 1.19 -0.70 -7.61
CA SER A 139 1.60 -0.79 -9.01
C SER A 139 0.43 -0.62 -9.99
N ALA A 140 -0.80 -0.90 -9.53
CA ALA A 140 -2.04 -0.71 -10.27
C ALA A 140 -2.50 0.76 -10.40
N LEU A 141 -1.73 1.75 -9.94
CA LEU A 141 -2.09 3.18 -9.98
C LEU A 141 -1.23 3.98 -10.98
N PRO A 142 -1.45 3.84 -12.29
CA PRO A 142 -0.63 4.49 -13.32
C PRO A 142 -0.76 6.03 -13.31
N ALA A 143 -1.88 6.57 -12.82
CA ALA A 143 -2.13 8.01 -12.74
C ALA A 143 -1.76 8.64 -11.38
N LEU A 144 -1.13 7.87 -10.48
CA LEU A 144 -0.76 8.33 -9.13
C LEU A 144 0.21 9.51 -9.21
N GLN A 145 -0.21 10.65 -8.66
CA GLN A 145 0.55 11.89 -8.61
C GLN A 145 1.07 12.17 -7.19
N TYR A 146 0.24 11.87 -6.19
CA TYR A 146 0.53 12.15 -4.78
C TYR A 146 0.53 10.86 -3.96
N PHE A 147 1.64 10.57 -3.31
CA PHE A 147 1.78 9.45 -2.41
C PHE A 147 2.17 9.92 -1.02
N GLU A 148 1.42 9.49 -0.01
CA GLU A 148 1.74 9.80 1.38
C GLU A 148 1.54 8.59 2.30
N LEU A 149 2.59 8.26 3.05
CA LEU A 149 2.51 7.42 4.22
C LEU A 149 3.01 8.20 5.42
N THR A 150 2.11 8.50 6.36
CA THR A 150 2.45 9.03 7.69
C THR A 150 1.91 8.03 8.72
N VAL A 151 2.65 6.94 8.94
CA VAL A 151 2.22 5.76 9.71
C VAL A 151 3.23 5.46 10.81
N ALA A 152 2.88 4.83 11.93
CA ALA A 152 3.87 4.34 12.91
C ALA A 152 4.40 2.94 12.55
N ARG A 153 3.70 2.22 11.67
CA ARG A 153 4.01 0.89 11.16
C ARG A 153 3.63 0.85 9.67
N GLY A 154 4.61 0.86 8.77
CA GLY A 154 4.40 0.87 7.30
C GLY A 154 5.12 -0.27 6.60
N PRO A 155 4.99 -0.46 5.28
CA PRO A 155 5.60 -1.60 4.62
C PRO A 155 7.14 -1.56 4.65
N ALA A 156 7.78 -2.74 4.68
CA ALA A 156 9.25 -2.83 4.62
C ALA A 156 9.82 -2.35 3.28
N VAL A 157 9.03 -2.48 2.22
CA VAL A 157 9.33 -2.04 0.85
C VAL A 157 8.22 -1.10 0.40
N VAL A 158 8.60 0.09 -0.05
CA VAL A 158 7.72 1.02 -0.76
C VAL A 158 8.19 1.06 -2.20
N ASP A 159 7.50 0.34 -3.09
CA ASP A 159 7.82 0.31 -4.51
C ASP A 159 6.89 1.23 -5.29
N LEU A 160 7.43 2.36 -5.76
CA LEU A 160 6.74 3.35 -6.60
C LEU A 160 7.25 3.31 -8.05
N SER A 161 8.05 2.30 -8.43
CA SER A 161 8.74 2.26 -9.73
C SER A 161 7.79 2.24 -10.94
N HIS A 162 6.52 1.87 -10.72
CA HIS A 162 5.47 1.81 -11.74
C HIS A 162 4.65 3.11 -11.86
N ASN A 163 4.80 4.04 -10.91
CA ASN A 163 3.96 5.24 -10.80
C ASN A 163 4.63 6.47 -11.44
N THR A 164 4.84 6.44 -12.76
CA THR A 164 5.61 7.47 -13.48
C THR A 164 4.96 8.87 -13.47
N ALA A 165 3.68 8.97 -13.11
CA ALA A 165 2.97 10.25 -12.96
C ALA A 165 3.24 10.96 -11.62
N LEU A 166 4.02 10.34 -10.71
CA LEU A 166 4.31 10.90 -9.40
C LEU A 166 4.98 12.27 -9.50
N ASN A 167 4.45 13.21 -8.72
CA ASN A 167 5.01 14.54 -8.50
C ASN A 167 5.38 14.79 -7.03
N SER A 168 4.77 14.05 -6.10
CA SER A 168 4.95 14.27 -4.66
C SER A 168 4.99 12.96 -3.90
N ILE A 169 6.00 12.82 -3.04
CA ILE A 169 6.14 11.69 -2.12
C ILE A 169 6.34 12.21 -0.69
N THR A 170 5.59 11.64 0.24
CA THR A 170 5.78 11.82 1.67
C THR A 170 5.85 10.46 2.33
N LEU A 171 6.93 10.19 3.05
CA LEU A 171 7.11 8.99 3.86
C LEU A 171 7.57 9.43 5.24
N ARG A 172 6.65 9.41 6.21
CA ARG A 172 6.89 9.84 7.57
C ARG A 172 6.56 8.75 8.58
N GLY A 173 7.44 8.61 9.56
CA GLY A 173 7.23 7.74 10.70
C GLY A 173 7.24 6.23 10.44
N SER A 174 7.70 5.72 9.30
CA SER A 174 7.73 4.30 8.98
C SER A 174 9.08 3.64 9.36
N PRO A 175 9.27 3.18 10.63
CA PRO A 175 10.54 2.67 11.13
C PRO A 175 10.97 1.34 10.55
N GLN A 176 10.15 0.67 9.76
CA GLN A 176 10.49 -0.62 9.16
C GLN A 176 10.73 -0.55 7.65
N THR A 177 10.48 0.60 7.01
CA THR A 177 10.79 0.78 5.59
C THR A 177 12.29 0.81 5.39
N THR A 178 12.79 -0.16 4.62
CA THR A 178 14.22 -0.30 4.28
C THR A 178 14.48 -0.04 2.80
N THR A 179 13.45 -0.18 1.96
CA THR A 179 13.54 0.00 0.51
C THR A 179 12.49 1.01 0.07
N LEU A 180 12.93 2.00 -0.72
CA LEU A 180 12.08 2.95 -1.42
C LEU A 180 12.56 3.00 -2.87
N LEU A 181 11.70 2.59 -3.80
CA LEU A 181 12.00 2.60 -5.24
C LEU A 181 11.16 3.67 -5.92
N LEU A 182 11.81 4.57 -6.65
CA LEU A 182 11.15 5.61 -7.43
C LEU A 182 11.09 5.23 -8.92
N PRO A 183 10.17 5.85 -9.69
CA PRO A 183 10.13 5.64 -11.13
C PRO A 183 11.41 6.16 -11.81
N PRO A 184 11.94 5.52 -12.86
CA PRO A 184 13.13 6.00 -13.56
C PRO A 184 12.91 7.27 -14.38
N ASN A 185 11.65 7.59 -14.74
CA ASN A 185 11.27 8.80 -15.48
C ASN A 185 10.05 9.42 -14.80
N HIS A 186 10.28 10.38 -13.90
CA HIS A 186 9.23 11.02 -13.11
C HIS A 186 9.37 12.54 -13.14
N VAL A 187 8.37 13.24 -12.59
CA VAL A 187 8.37 14.70 -12.42
C VAL A 187 8.27 15.11 -10.95
N ILE A 188 8.75 14.25 -10.05
CA ILE A 188 8.76 14.50 -8.61
C ILE A 188 9.46 15.82 -8.31
N ASN A 189 8.73 16.72 -7.66
CA ASN A 189 9.20 18.04 -7.22
C ASN A 189 8.97 18.26 -5.72
N TYR A 190 8.40 17.28 -5.01
CA TYR A 190 8.26 17.30 -3.57
C TYR A 190 8.63 15.94 -2.98
N VAL A 191 9.63 15.93 -2.11
CA VAL A 191 10.08 14.76 -1.36
C VAL A 191 10.15 15.14 0.11
N ASP A 192 9.38 14.45 0.96
CA ASP A 192 9.52 14.55 2.41
C ASP A 192 9.67 13.15 3.03
N ILE A 193 10.89 12.85 3.45
CA ILE A 193 11.22 11.64 4.20
C ILE A 193 11.64 12.05 5.61
N SER A 194 10.66 12.28 6.48
CA SER A 194 10.91 12.81 7.82
C SER A 194 10.42 11.89 8.94
N ALA A 195 11.18 11.77 10.02
CA ALA A 195 10.67 11.16 11.24
C ALA A 195 9.47 11.96 11.78
N THR A 196 8.63 11.28 12.57
CA THR A 196 7.57 11.94 13.33
C THR A 196 7.94 11.96 14.82
N THR A 197 7.17 12.70 15.61
CA THR A 197 7.26 12.66 17.07
C THR A 197 6.88 11.30 17.66
N LEU A 198 6.14 10.47 16.91
CA LEU A 198 5.63 9.18 17.35
C LEU A 198 6.48 7.99 16.88
N SER A 199 7.27 8.19 15.83
CA SER A 199 8.05 7.12 15.21
C SER A 199 9.24 7.67 14.43
N ASN A 200 10.35 6.96 14.50
CA ASN A 200 11.58 7.30 13.81
C ASN A 200 11.59 6.73 12.39
N ASN A 201 11.94 7.54 11.39
CA ASN A 201 12.24 7.04 10.03
C ASN A 201 13.66 6.45 9.90
N THR A 202 14.31 6.14 11.01
CA THR A 202 15.78 5.95 11.07
C THR A 202 16.28 4.62 10.50
N SER A 203 15.45 3.87 9.79
CA SER A 203 15.80 2.53 9.28
C SER A 203 16.13 2.48 7.80
N LEU A 204 15.91 3.57 7.05
CA LEU A 204 16.35 3.61 5.66
C LEU A 204 17.88 3.50 5.59
N PRO A 205 18.42 2.45 4.92
CA PRO A 205 19.85 2.30 4.74
C PRO A 205 20.42 3.45 3.93
N VAL A 206 21.69 3.80 4.19
CA VAL A 206 22.43 4.81 3.43
C VAL A 206 22.38 4.55 1.91
N ALA A 207 22.39 3.28 1.49
CA ALA A 207 22.27 2.90 0.08
C ALA A 207 20.91 3.32 -0.52
N THR A 208 19.81 3.16 0.22
CA THR A 208 18.48 3.56 -0.21
C THR A 208 18.35 5.08 -0.28
N ILE A 209 18.92 5.80 0.69
CA ILE A 209 18.95 7.27 0.68
C ILE A 209 19.78 7.81 -0.49
N ASN A 210 20.95 7.23 -0.75
CA ASN A 210 21.77 7.61 -1.91
C ASN A 210 21.03 7.34 -3.23
N ALA A 211 20.35 6.20 -3.37
CA ALA A 211 19.59 5.88 -4.57
C ALA A 211 18.41 6.83 -4.80
N LEU A 212 17.71 7.23 -3.73
CA LEU A 212 16.67 8.26 -3.76
C LEU A 212 17.22 9.59 -4.26
N ILE A 213 18.34 10.06 -3.68
CA ILE A 213 18.97 11.34 -4.05
C ILE A 213 19.43 11.32 -5.50
N ASP A 214 20.11 10.25 -5.93
CA ASP A 214 20.59 10.08 -7.30
C ASP A 214 19.44 10.08 -8.32
N ASN A 215 18.33 9.43 -7.98
CA ASN A 215 17.14 9.37 -8.82
C ASN A 215 16.47 10.76 -8.99
N ILE A 216 16.29 11.51 -7.89
CA ILE A 216 15.78 12.90 -7.95
C ILE A 216 16.74 13.81 -8.73
N HIS A 217 18.04 13.74 -8.43
CA HIS A 217 19.08 14.52 -9.10
C HIS A 217 19.12 14.26 -10.62
N THR A 218 19.11 13.00 -11.03
CA THR A 218 19.06 12.61 -12.44
C THR A 218 17.79 13.10 -13.11
N SER A 219 16.65 13.06 -12.41
CA SER A 219 15.38 13.54 -12.94
C SER A 219 15.43 15.04 -13.26
N VAL A 220 15.93 15.89 -12.36
CA VAL A 220 15.89 17.36 -12.55
C VAL A 220 16.76 17.86 -13.70
N VAL A 221 17.72 17.07 -14.17
CA VAL A 221 18.49 17.36 -15.38
C VAL A 221 17.56 17.50 -16.60
N ASN A 222 16.49 16.69 -16.64
CA ASN A 222 15.55 16.63 -17.76
C ASN A 222 14.12 17.13 -17.41
N ASN A 223 13.82 17.36 -16.13
CA ASN A 223 12.47 17.63 -15.59
C ASN A 223 12.49 18.90 -14.69
N PRO A 224 11.49 19.20 -13.81
CA PRO A 224 11.35 20.49 -13.14
C PRO A 224 12.62 21.03 -12.46
N ARG A 225 12.85 22.33 -12.66
CA ARG A 225 13.95 23.11 -12.05
C ARG A 225 13.52 23.85 -10.78
N SER A 226 12.65 23.24 -9.99
CA SER A 226 12.24 23.76 -8.68
C SER A 226 11.50 22.68 -7.93
N GLY A 227 11.80 22.54 -6.64
CA GLY A 227 11.14 21.57 -5.78
C GLY A 227 11.57 21.72 -4.33
N GLU A 228 11.09 20.81 -3.50
CA GLU A 228 11.48 20.67 -2.11
C GLU A 228 11.94 19.25 -1.84
N PHE A 229 13.09 19.11 -1.21
CA PHE A 229 13.65 17.82 -0.81
C PHE A 229 14.02 17.88 0.67
N LYS A 230 13.30 17.12 1.48
CA LYS A 230 13.43 17.11 2.93
C LYS A 230 13.73 15.72 3.45
N LEU A 231 14.79 15.60 4.24
CA LEU A 231 15.23 14.35 4.89
C LEU A 231 15.49 14.59 6.38
N ALA A 232 14.42 14.70 7.18
CA ALA A 232 14.53 15.14 8.56
C ALA A 232 14.44 14.04 9.60
N ASP A 233 15.41 13.97 10.51
CA ASP A 233 15.32 13.13 11.70
C ASP A 233 14.34 13.74 12.74
N GLN A 234 14.21 13.10 13.91
CA GLN A 234 13.29 13.59 14.94
C GLN A 234 13.67 14.94 15.54
N SER A 235 14.94 15.35 15.42
CA SER A 235 15.38 16.67 15.88
C SER A 235 14.98 17.78 14.91
N GLY A 236 14.66 17.43 13.65
CA GLY A 236 14.45 18.38 12.56
C GLY A 236 15.72 19.12 12.14
N THR A 237 16.88 18.65 12.59
CA THR A 237 18.20 19.25 12.29
C THR A 237 19.23 18.25 11.78
N GLY A 238 18.92 16.95 11.84
CA GLY A 238 19.80 15.88 11.42
C GLY A 238 19.18 15.07 10.28
N TRP A 239 20.02 14.42 9.49
CA TRP A 239 19.59 13.65 8.33
C TRP A 239 19.07 12.26 8.70
N VAL A 240 17.94 11.84 8.11
CA VAL A 240 17.55 10.42 8.10
C VAL A 240 18.54 9.62 7.25
N GLY A 241 19.10 8.55 7.81
CA GLY A 241 19.99 7.63 7.08
C GLY A 241 21.10 8.36 6.35
N PRO A 242 22.04 9.01 7.07
CA PRO A 242 22.82 10.13 6.58
C PRO A 242 23.41 9.90 5.18
N PRO A 243 23.21 10.82 4.23
CA PRO A 243 23.67 10.65 2.86
C PRO A 243 25.18 10.50 2.80
N SER A 244 25.66 9.74 1.81
CA SER A 244 27.10 9.70 1.51
C SER A 244 27.62 11.06 1.05
N PRO A 245 28.94 11.33 1.11
CA PRO A 245 29.50 12.59 0.61
C PRO A 245 29.12 12.90 -0.85
N GLY A 246 29.06 11.88 -1.72
CA GLY A 246 28.62 12.07 -3.11
C GLY A 246 27.15 12.47 -3.22
N ALA A 247 26.29 11.90 -2.40
CA ALA A 247 24.89 12.28 -2.34
C ALA A 247 24.68 13.69 -1.74
N VAL A 248 25.52 14.10 -0.77
CA VAL A 248 25.53 15.50 -0.28
C VAL A 248 25.87 16.47 -1.42
N THR A 249 26.87 16.16 -2.25
CA THR A 249 27.18 17.00 -3.42
C THR A 249 26.00 17.08 -4.41
N GLN A 250 25.25 15.98 -4.61
CA GLN A 250 24.03 16.02 -5.43
C GLN A 250 22.95 16.91 -4.81
N LEU A 251 22.76 16.87 -3.49
CA LEU A 251 21.82 17.73 -2.77
C LEU A 251 22.21 19.22 -2.85
N GLU A 252 23.50 19.54 -2.71
CA GLU A 252 24.01 20.90 -2.90
C GLU A 252 23.75 21.39 -4.33
N ASP A 253 24.01 20.54 -5.33
CA ASP A 253 23.76 20.84 -6.75
C ASP A 253 22.27 21.10 -7.03
N LEU A 254 21.35 20.34 -6.41
CA LEU A 254 19.91 20.58 -6.47
C LEU A 254 19.56 22.02 -6.02
N GLY A 255 20.14 22.48 -4.92
CA GLY A 255 19.92 23.83 -4.41
C GLY A 255 20.54 24.91 -5.30
N ASP A 256 21.83 24.77 -5.59
CA ASP A 256 22.63 25.80 -6.26
C ASP A 256 22.27 25.98 -7.73
N ASN A 257 21.97 24.88 -8.45
CA ASN A 257 21.80 24.89 -9.90
C ASN A 257 20.36 24.61 -10.36
N TYR A 258 19.53 24.01 -9.52
CA TYR A 258 18.15 23.64 -9.87
C TYR A 258 17.09 24.32 -9.00
N SER A 259 17.45 25.30 -8.16
CA SER A 259 16.49 26.06 -7.33
C SER A 259 15.61 25.18 -6.44
N TRP A 260 16.12 24.04 -5.98
CA TRP A 260 15.43 23.23 -4.98
C TRP A 260 15.67 23.78 -3.59
N THR A 261 14.63 23.74 -2.75
CA THR A 261 14.79 23.91 -1.31
C THR A 261 15.19 22.57 -0.72
N VAL A 262 16.40 22.48 -0.16
CA VAL A 262 16.91 21.26 0.46
C VAL A 262 16.97 21.44 1.97
N LEU A 263 16.29 20.56 2.69
CA LEU A 263 16.18 20.60 4.15
C LEU A 263 16.64 19.27 4.76
N PRO A 264 17.41 19.32 5.87
CA PRO A 264 17.59 18.18 6.75
C PRO A 264 16.35 18.00 7.63
#